data_AF-A0A1Z8JJE9-F1
#
_entry.id   AF-A0A1Z8JJE9-F1
#
_cell.length_a   1.000
_cell.length_b   1.000
_cell.length_c   1.000
_cell.angle_alpha   90.00
_cell.angle_beta   90.00
_cell.angle_gamma   90.00
#
_symmetry.space_group_name_H-M   'P 1'
#
loop_
_entity.id
_entity.type
_entity.pdbx_description
1 polymer ?
#
loop_
_entity_poly.entity_id
_entity_poly.type
_entity_poly.pdbx_seq_one_letter_code
_entity_poly.pdbx_strand_id
1 'polypeptide(L)'
;MSGLKALDIIKPLASLIPEIELPYERVLFDEKIIYTIGAVVIYQLSSIPLTGVNPLTVADPFYWLRLPFASEKGTLLEFGILPVVTSAFLWQILSGSKFIKVNFNSIVDRQNFQSLQKVFAVLLAVVYAILLCAAGYFKPVDYFVKEGINSSSNLWGNMLIITQLGMATAIVTLLVELLEKGYGFGPGIMAFVAVNSSAKLSGSLFGFLSNHAIAQSHGVFVQLFRNLTSKSIAITINDVFTRSEEVNFIQVYLGIAVVFLISYLQNFRMEISIKSSKVRSMVSAYPIRLFYCGALPIFFAYTILYNLHIIAFALTKIFGGSPYLAVYQLDPFTNRSYDITSGLLYFLSTSTKGCCLVLKLVRFIAFTSFVTLTSTIFGKKWFAMSGSGGKDLAKQFKEQDIVVVGHRDATVAKELNKMIQSASLIGSAILGLIVGLVEATGLSKGYVAGVVVGVLSALSLLEQIMSEYQQTGAANSQFSQVFGTN
;
A
#
# COMPACT_ATOMS: atom_id res chain seq x y z
N MET A 1 -17.87 28.73 -25.52
CA MET A 1 -18.49 28.62 -24.19
C MET A 1 -17.64 27.67 -23.35
N SER A 2 -16.83 28.23 -22.44
CA SER A 2 -15.99 27.47 -21.52
C SER A 2 -16.91 26.75 -20.53
N GLY A 3 -17.30 25.52 -20.85
CA GLY A 3 -18.01 24.67 -19.89
C GLY A 3 -17.15 24.56 -18.64
N LEU A 4 -17.73 24.89 -17.48
CA LEU A 4 -17.13 24.72 -16.16
C LEU A 4 -16.40 23.37 -16.10
N LYS A 5 -15.08 23.36 -16.29
CA LYS A 5 -14.29 22.17 -16.08
C LYS A 5 -14.37 21.92 -14.58
N ALA A 6 -14.67 20.70 -14.16
CA ALA A 6 -14.63 20.32 -12.74
C ALA A 6 -13.30 20.70 -12.05
N LEU A 7 -12.23 20.83 -12.84
CA LEU A 7 -10.91 21.33 -12.46
C LEU A 7 -10.91 22.80 -11.97
N ASP A 8 -11.77 23.67 -12.49
CA ASP A 8 -11.81 25.10 -12.13
C ASP A 8 -12.55 25.36 -10.82
N ILE A 9 -13.49 24.48 -10.43
CA ILE A 9 -14.27 24.59 -9.18
C ILE A 9 -13.37 24.44 -7.94
N ILE A 10 -12.20 23.80 -8.10
CA ILE A 10 -11.32 23.43 -6.99
C ILE A 10 -10.11 24.35 -6.88
N LYS A 11 -9.88 25.24 -7.85
CA LYS A 11 -8.86 26.31 -7.76
C LYS A 11 -8.88 27.11 -6.44
N PRO A 12 -10.03 27.53 -5.87
CA PRO A 12 -10.02 28.24 -4.59
C PRO A 12 -9.59 27.34 -3.40
N LEU A 13 -9.91 26.04 -3.44
CA LEU A 13 -9.50 25.07 -2.40
C LEU A 13 -8.04 24.64 -2.56
N ALA A 14 -7.55 24.56 -3.79
CA ALA A 14 -6.15 24.25 -4.08
C ALA A 14 -5.20 25.33 -3.55
N SER A 15 -5.62 26.60 -3.53
CA SER A 15 -4.83 27.70 -2.96
C SER A 15 -4.65 27.62 -1.44
N LEU A 16 -5.46 26.83 -0.73
CA LEU A 16 -5.42 26.74 0.73
C LEU A 16 -4.40 25.70 1.23
N ILE A 17 -4.05 24.72 0.39
CA ILE A 17 -3.15 23.63 0.78
C ILE A 17 -1.72 23.98 0.39
N PRO A 18 -0.73 23.82 1.29
CA PRO A 18 0.67 24.02 0.95
C PRO A 18 1.09 23.09 -0.20
N GLU A 19 1.91 23.61 -1.10
CA GLU A 19 2.47 22.86 -2.21
C GLU A 19 3.99 22.96 -2.19
N ILE A 20 4.66 21.83 -2.39
CA ILE A 20 6.13 21.79 -2.46
C ILE A 20 6.57 22.32 -3.82
N GLU A 21 7.51 23.26 -3.87
CA GLU A 21 8.02 23.73 -5.16
C GLU A 21 8.89 22.68 -5.85
N LEU A 22 8.83 22.66 -7.18
CA LEU A 22 9.75 21.85 -7.98
C LEU A 22 11.18 22.36 -7.76
N PRO A 23 12.18 21.47 -7.70
CA PRO A 23 13.56 21.89 -7.49
C PRO A 23 14.04 22.79 -8.63
N TYR A 24 14.68 23.92 -8.28
CA TYR A 24 15.20 24.89 -9.25
C TYR A 24 16.36 24.31 -10.08
N GLU A 25 17.18 23.45 -9.46
CA GLU A 25 18.29 22.74 -10.08
C GLU A 25 18.07 21.22 -9.96
N ARG A 26 18.73 20.44 -10.81
CA ARG A 26 18.67 18.98 -10.70
C ARG A 26 19.38 18.54 -9.42
N VAL A 27 18.60 17.98 -8.49
CA VAL A 27 19.11 17.44 -7.22
C VAL A 27 20.14 16.33 -7.49
N LEU A 28 21.28 16.40 -6.81
CA LEU A 28 22.36 15.41 -6.93
C LEU A 28 21.91 14.05 -6.41
N PHE A 29 22.50 12.96 -6.90
CA PHE A 29 22.16 11.60 -6.47
C PHE A 29 22.30 11.41 -4.94
N ASP A 30 23.40 11.90 -4.37
CA ASP A 30 23.67 11.79 -2.93
C ASP A 30 22.66 12.59 -2.09
N GLU A 31 22.26 13.78 -2.57
CA GLU A 31 21.21 14.58 -1.93
C GLU A 31 19.85 13.88 -1.97
N LYS A 32 19.50 13.26 -3.10
CA LYS A 32 18.26 12.47 -3.20
C LYS A 32 18.20 11.32 -2.20
N ILE A 33 19.34 10.67 -1.91
CA ILE A 33 19.42 9.63 -0.87
C ILE A 33 19.07 10.24 0.49
N ILE A 34 19.68 11.37 0.84
CA ILE A 34 19.46 12.05 2.12
C ILE A 34 17.99 12.46 2.27
N TYR A 35 17.38 13.06 1.24
CA TYR A 35 15.97 13.43 1.26
C TYR A 35 15.05 12.21 1.39
N THR A 36 15.36 11.12 0.67
CA THR A 36 14.57 9.87 0.75
C THR A 36 14.62 9.27 2.15
N ILE A 37 15.83 9.15 2.72
CA ILE A 37 16.00 8.63 4.09
C ILE A 37 15.35 9.57 5.11
N GLY A 38 15.53 10.88 4.98
CA GLY A 38 14.93 11.88 5.87
C GLY A 38 13.40 11.80 5.88
N ALA A 39 12.77 11.73 4.71
CA ALA A 39 11.32 11.59 4.59
C ALA A 39 10.82 10.29 5.23
N VAL A 40 11.53 9.19 5.02
CA VAL A 40 11.20 7.88 5.61
C VAL A 40 11.34 7.89 7.14
N VAL A 41 12.39 8.52 7.68
CA VAL A 41 12.59 8.63 9.12
C VAL A 41 11.49 9.47 9.75
N ILE A 42 11.11 10.60 9.15
CA ILE A 42 9.99 11.42 9.62
C ILE A 42 8.68 10.64 9.59
N TYR A 43 8.47 9.85 8.53
CA TYR A 43 7.31 8.96 8.45
C TYR A 43 7.30 7.96 9.59
N GLN A 44 8.40 7.26 9.86
CA GLN A 44 8.47 6.29 10.97
C GLN A 44 8.33 6.96 12.35
N LEU A 45 8.85 8.18 12.52
CA LEU A 45 8.66 8.97 13.74
C LEU A 45 7.22 9.44 13.92
N SER A 46 6.41 9.45 12.86
CA SER A 46 4.98 9.80 12.95
C SER A 46 4.14 8.70 13.60
N SER A 47 4.72 7.57 14.01
CA SER A 47 4.07 6.51 14.81
C SER A 47 3.76 6.89 16.27
N ILE A 48 3.64 8.18 16.60
CA ILE A 48 3.30 8.67 17.94
C ILE A 48 1.82 8.35 18.24
N PRO A 49 1.48 7.91 19.46
CA PRO A 49 0.08 7.64 19.84
C PRO A 49 -0.80 8.90 19.73
N LEU A 50 -2.07 8.72 19.36
CA LEU A 50 -3.03 9.85 19.37
C LEU A 50 -3.23 10.38 20.79
N THR A 51 -3.45 11.68 20.88
CA THR A 51 -3.84 12.32 22.13
C THR A 51 -5.32 12.05 22.40
N GLY A 52 -5.66 11.66 23.63
CA GLY A 52 -7.05 11.40 24.01
C GLY A 52 -7.58 10.02 23.64
N VAL A 53 -6.72 9.08 23.23
CA VAL A 53 -7.11 7.68 23.00
C VAL A 53 -6.15 6.76 23.73
N ASN A 54 -6.65 5.81 24.52
CA ASN A 54 -5.81 4.77 25.10
C ASN A 54 -5.62 3.64 24.08
N PRO A 55 -4.39 3.45 23.52
CA PRO A 55 -4.15 2.48 22.44
C PRO A 55 -4.42 1.02 22.87
N LEU A 56 -4.42 0.73 24.17
CA LEU A 56 -4.70 -0.61 24.70
C LEU A 56 -6.19 -0.99 24.65
N THR A 57 -7.07 0.00 24.55
CA THR A 57 -8.53 -0.20 24.56
C THR A 57 -9.17 -0.18 23.17
N VAL A 58 -8.40 0.20 22.15
CA VAL A 58 -8.85 0.26 20.76
C VAL A 58 -8.86 -1.15 20.18
N ALA A 59 -10.07 -1.66 19.90
CA ALA A 59 -10.26 -2.94 19.25
C ALA A 59 -10.23 -2.76 17.73
N ASP A 60 -9.31 -3.43 17.04
CA ASP A 60 -9.04 -3.18 15.62
C ASP A 60 -9.76 -4.18 14.69
N PRO A 61 -10.72 -3.73 13.85
CA PRO A 61 -11.36 -4.58 12.84
C PRO A 61 -10.53 -4.74 11.56
N PHE A 62 -9.54 -3.86 11.32
CA PHE A 62 -8.82 -3.77 10.05
C PHE A 62 -7.38 -4.29 10.12
N TYR A 63 -7.03 -5.06 11.17
CA TYR A 63 -5.66 -5.50 11.43
C TYR A 63 -4.94 -6.06 10.20
N TRP A 64 -5.63 -6.88 9.41
CA TRP A 64 -5.09 -7.54 8.22
C TRP A 64 -4.93 -6.61 7.00
N LEU A 65 -5.59 -5.45 6.99
CA LEU A 65 -5.54 -4.48 5.91
C LEU A 65 -4.51 -3.37 6.14
N ARG A 66 -3.96 -3.23 7.35
CA ARG A 66 -3.08 -2.11 7.70
C ARG A 66 -1.71 -2.17 7.05
N LEU A 67 -1.13 -3.37 6.99
CA LEU A 67 0.26 -3.55 6.57
C LEU A 67 0.53 -3.05 5.13
N PRO A 68 -0.30 -3.34 4.12
CA PRO A 68 -0.11 -2.79 2.77
C PRO A 68 -0.11 -1.26 2.70
N PHE A 69 -0.82 -0.56 3.60
CA PHE A 69 -0.96 0.91 3.58
C PHE A 69 -0.06 1.63 4.59
N ALA A 70 0.86 0.89 5.21
CA ALA A 70 1.76 1.40 6.23
C ALA A 70 1.02 2.09 7.40
N SER A 71 -0.16 1.57 7.76
CA SER A 71 -0.99 2.13 8.83
C SER A 71 -0.66 1.48 10.18
N GLU A 72 -0.72 2.27 11.26
CA GLU A 72 -0.57 1.78 12.63
C GLU A 72 -1.73 2.23 13.53
N LYS A 73 -2.33 1.25 14.23
CA LYS A 73 -3.49 1.49 15.10
C LYS A 73 -3.16 2.43 16.25
N GLY A 74 -4.06 3.35 16.56
CA GLY A 74 -3.95 4.26 17.70
C GLY A 74 -2.79 5.25 17.60
N THR A 75 -2.22 5.46 16.42
CA THR A 75 -1.14 6.44 16.16
C THR A 75 -1.59 7.52 15.17
N LEU A 76 -0.85 8.62 15.06
CA LEU A 76 -1.08 9.64 14.02
C LEU A 76 -1.16 9.05 12.61
N LEU A 77 -0.51 7.89 12.38
CA LEU A 77 -0.55 7.11 11.15
C LEU A 77 -1.70 6.08 11.11
N GLU A 78 -2.83 6.36 11.76
CA GLU A 78 -4.01 5.50 11.73
C GLU A 78 -4.44 5.13 10.31
N PHE A 79 -4.41 6.08 9.37
CA PHE A 79 -4.73 5.83 7.98
C PHE A 79 -3.50 5.54 7.11
N GLY A 80 -2.29 5.81 7.61
CA GLY A 80 -1.05 5.70 6.84
C GLY A 80 -1.16 6.43 5.50
N ILE A 81 -0.93 5.70 4.40
CA ILE A 81 -0.93 6.23 3.04
C ILE A 81 -2.29 6.01 2.33
N LEU A 82 -3.25 5.38 3.01
CA LEU A 82 -4.56 5.01 2.43
C LEU A 82 -5.28 6.20 1.77
N PRO A 83 -5.47 7.37 2.43
CA PRO A 83 -6.24 8.47 1.84
C PRO A 83 -5.56 9.09 0.60
N VAL A 84 -4.22 9.04 0.56
CA VAL A 84 -3.40 9.51 -0.57
C VAL A 84 -3.61 8.61 -1.78
N VAL A 85 -3.59 7.29 -1.55
CA VAL A 85 -3.74 6.27 -2.59
C VAL A 85 -5.15 6.23 -3.12
N THR A 86 -6.15 6.29 -2.25
CA THR A 86 -7.56 6.28 -2.65
C THR A 86 -7.89 7.48 -3.52
N SER A 87 -7.37 8.66 -3.15
CA SER A 87 -7.47 9.85 -3.97
C SER A 87 -6.82 9.66 -5.34
N ALA A 88 -5.55 9.27 -5.38
CA ALA A 88 -4.82 9.08 -6.62
C ALA A 88 -5.53 8.10 -7.55
N PHE A 89 -5.94 6.96 -6.99
CA PHE A 89 -6.65 5.88 -7.67
C PHE A 89 -8.00 6.33 -8.24
N LEU A 90 -8.83 7.02 -7.44
CA LEU A 90 -10.14 7.50 -7.90
C LEU A 90 -9.97 8.46 -9.08
N TRP A 91 -9.11 9.46 -8.95
CA TRP A 91 -8.88 10.42 -10.03
C TRP A 91 -8.27 9.79 -11.29
N GLN A 92 -7.36 8.81 -11.12
CA GLN A 92 -6.79 8.05 -12.24
C GLN A 92 -7.82 7.22 -13.00
N ILE A 93 -8.78 6.60 -12.29
CA ILE A 93 -9.89 5.89 -12.95
C ILE A 93 -10.81 6.87 -13.66
N LEU A 94 -11.14 8.02 -13.06
CA LEU A 94 -12.01 9.02 -13.67
C LEU A 94 -11.39 9.63 -14.94
N SER A 95 -10.09 9.93 -14.93
CA SER A 95 -9.37 10.39 -16.11
C SER A 95 -9.21 9.27 -17.14
N GLY A 96 -8.91 8.05 -16.68
CA GLY A 96 -8.71 6.88 -17.51
C GLY A 96 -9.98 6.40 -18.25
N SER A 97 -11.13 6.51 -17.61
CA SER A 97 -12.44 6.24 -18.22
C SER A 97 -12.92 7.37 -19.13
N LYS A 98 -12.13 8.43 -19.30
CA LYS A 98 -12.44 9.64 -20.08
C LYS A 98 -13.72 10.36 -19.65
N PHE A 99 -14.21 10.11 -18.42
CA PHE A 99 -15.28 10.92 -17.82
C PHE A 99 -14.79 12.36 -17.62
N ILE A 100 -13.51 12.52 -17.26
CA ILE A 100 -12.84 13.81 -17.18
C ILE A 100 -11.76 13.85 -18.25
N LYS A 101 -11.90 14.78 -19.20
CA LYS A 101 -10.89 15.03 -20.23
C LYS A 101 -9.78 15.90 -19.65
N VAL A 102 -8.73 15.27 -19.14
CA VAL A 102 -7.49 15.93 -18.70
C VAL A 102 -6.47 15.82 -19.82
N ASN A 103 -5.88 16.95 -20.21
CA ASN A 103 -4.79 16.95 -21.18
C ASN A 103 -3.44 16.92 -20.45
N PHE A 104 -2.84 15.73 -20.31
CA PHE A 104 -1.54 15.57 -19.64
C PHE A 104 -0.37 16.25 -20.36
N ASN A 105 -0.54 16.72 -21.60
CA ASN A 105 0.47 17.50 -22.31
C ASN A 105 0.51 18.97 -21.86
N SER A 106 -0.58 19.48 -21.27
CA SER A 106 -0.63 20.83 -20.73
C SER A 106 -0.08 20.84 -19.31
N ILE A 107 0.90 21.69 -19.05
CA ILE A 107 1.53 21.85 -17.73
C ILE A 107 0.48 22.27 -16.70
N VAL A 108 -0.41 23.20 -17.06
CA VAL A 108 -1.46 23.73 -16.17
C VAL A 108 -2.48 22.65 -15.79
N ASP A 109 -2.89 21.82 -16.75
CA ASP A 109 -3.86 20.74 -16.48
C ASP A 109 -3.22 19.64 -15.60
N ARG A 110 -1.92 19.37 -15.77
CA ARG A 110 -1.17 18.42 -14.93
C ARG A 110 -1.03 18.92 -13.49
N GLN A 111 -0.71 20.20 -13.31
CA GLN A 111 -0.63 20.83 -11.99
C GLN A 111 -1.98 20.78 -11.27
N ASN A 112 -3.05 21.22 -11.95
CA ASN A 112 -4.40 21.19 -11.38
C ASN A 112 -4.83 19.77 -10.99
N PHE A 113 -4.46 18.75 -11.78
CA PHE A 113 -4.75 17.36 -11.47
C PHE A 113 -4.01 16.87 -10.21
N GLN A 114 -2.75 17.27 -10.02
CA GLN A 114 -1.98 16.94 -8.81
C GLN A 114 -2.54 17.65 -7.58
N SER A 115 -2.82 18.96 -7.67
CA SER A 115 -3.43 19.72 -6.57
C SER A 115 -4.79 19.14 -6.18
N LEU A 116 -5.58 18.69 -7.16
CA LEU A 116 -6.86 18.02 -6.94
C LEU A 116 -6.72 16.70 -6.16
N GLN A 117 -5.74 15.87 -6.51
CA GLN A 117 -5.47 14.64 -5.76
C GLN A 117 -5.08 14.93 -4.31
N LYS A 118 -4.31 15.98 -4.05
CA LYS A 118 -3.92 16.38 -2.69
C LYS A 118 -5.10 16.84 -1.85
N VAL A 119 -5.91 17.77 -2.37
CA VAL A 119 -7.12 18.28 -1.69
C VAL A 119 -8.05 17.12 -1.36
N PHE A 120 -8.25 16.21 -2.31
CA PHE A 120 -9.14 15.08 -2.10
C PHE A 120 -8.58 14.06 -1.10
N ALA A 121 -7.26 13.88 -1.02
CA ALA A 121 -6.64 13.00 -0.02
C ALA A 121 -6.89 13.50 1.40
N VAL A 122 -6.72 14.80 1.66
CA VAL A 122 -7.00 15.41 2.97
C VAL A 122 -8.49 15.35 3.29
N LEU A 123 -9.35 15.63 2.32
CA LEU A 123 -10.81 15.52 2.49
C LEU A 123 -11.23 14.09 2.86
N LEU A 124 -10.70 13.08 2.15
CA LEU A 124 -10.98 11.68 2.46
C LEU A 124 -10.51 11.30 3.87
N ALA A 125 -9.36 11.80 4.31
CA ALA A 125 -8.87 11.56 5.66
C ALA A 125 -9.83 12.09 6.74
N VAL A 126 -10.34 13.31 6.55
CA VAL A 126 -11.34 13.91 7.45
C VAL A 126 -12.64 13.10 7.43
N VAL A 127 -13.10 12.66 6.25
CA VAL A 127 -14.30 11.81 6.13
C VAL A 127 -14.12 10.47 6.84
N TYR A 128 -12.98 9.79 6.67
CA TYR A 128 -12.70 8.54 7.38
C TYR A 128 -12.62 8.75 8.89
N ALA A 129 -11.99 9.84 9.35
CA ALA A 129 -11.92 10.19 10.77
C ALA A 129 -13.32 10.40 11.37
N ILE A 130 -14.18 11.15 10.69
CA ILE A 130 -15.57 11.36 11.10
C ILE A 130 -16.32 10.03 11.17
N LEU A 131 -16.20 9.18 10.15
CA LEU A 131 -16.87 7.88 10.10
C LEU A 131 -16.43 6.97 11.25
N LEU A 132 -15.13 6.89 11.55
CA LEU A 132 -14.62 6.05 12.64
C LEU A 132 -14.96 6.61 14.03
N CYS A 133 -14.96 7.93 14.20
CA CYS A 133 -15.42 8.55 15.45
C CYS A 133 -16.91 8.31 15.68
N ALA A 134 -17.73 8.48 14.63
CA ALA A 134 -19.17 8.20 14.69
C ALA A 134 -19.48 6.71 14.93
N ALA A 135 -18.62 5.82 14.44
CA ALA A 135 -18.72 4.38 14.68
C ALA A 135 -18.32 3.96 16.12
N GLY A 136 -17.81 4.88 16.94
CA GLY A 136 -17.31 4.58 18.29
C GLY A 136 -16.02 3.77 18.29
N TYR A 137 -15.21 3.85 17.23
CA TYR A 137 -13.90 3.19 17.14
C TYR A 137 -12.92 3.75 18.18
N PHE A 138 -12.82 5.08 18.22
CA PHE A 138 -12.08 5.78 19.24
C PHE A 138 -12.99 5.97 20.46
N LYS A 139 -12.53 5.48 21.61
CA LYS A 139 -13.13 5.83 22.91
C LYS A 139 -12.33 7.02 23.45
N PRO A 140 -12.79 8.27 23.24
CA PRO A 140 -12.05 9.44 23.71
C PRO A 140 -11.95 9.40 25.23
N VAL A 141 -10.73 9.45 25.73
CA VAL A 141 -10.43 9.66 27.15
C VAL A 141 -10.48 11.17 27.37
N ASP A 142 -11.54 11.64 28.04
CA ASP A 142 -11.63 13.05 28.38
C ASP A 142 -10.65 13.37 29.52
N TYR A 143 -9.66 14.22 29.22
CA TYR A 143 -8.82 14.83 30.27
C TYR A 143 -9.56 15.95 31.03
N PHE A 144 -10.70 16.41 30.51
CA PHE A 144 -11.48 17.53 31.04
C PHE A 144 -12.77 17.12 31.77
N VAL A 145 -13.17 15.84 31.70
CA VAL A 145 -14.37 15.32 32.39
C VAL A 145 -13.93 14.21 33.33
N LYS A 146 -14.20 14.41 34.62
CA LYS A 146 -13.94 13.46 35.71
C LYS A 146 -14.59 12.11 35.36
N GLU A 147 -13.85 11.00 35.53
CA GLU A 147 -14.40 9.66 35.42
C GLU A 147 -15.70 9.54 36.23
N GLY A 148 -16.82 9.19 35.58
CA GLY A 148 -18.07 8.94 36.28
C GLY A 148 -19.37 9.42 35.61
N ILE A 149 -19.31 10.15 34.50
CA ILE A 149 -20.51 10.45 33.71
C ILE A 149 -20.41 9.73 32.37
N ASN A 150 -21.28 8.73 32.19
CA ASN A 150 -21.51 8.04 30.91
C ASN A 150 -22.18 9.00 29.91
N SER A 151 -21.49 10.07 29.52
CA SER A 151 -21.94 10.97 28.47
C SER A 151 -21.51 10.41 27.12
N SER A 152 -22.48 9.92 26.38
CA SER A 152 -22.37 9.28 25.06
C SER A 152 -21.90 10.19 23.92
N SER A 153 -21.27 11.34 24.18
CA SER A 153 -20.72 12.18 23.10
C SER A 153 -19.73 13.25 23.63
N ASN A 154 -18.47 12.85 23.81
CA ASN A 154 -17.37 13.79 23.99
C ASN A 154 -17.04 14.44 22.64
N LEU A 155 -17.87 15.40 22.23
CA LEU A 155 -17.76 16.13 20.96
C LEU A 155 -16.39 16.79 20.82
N TRP A 156 -15.86 17.38 21.90
CA TRP A 156 -14.57 18.05 21.90
C TRP A 156 -13.40 17.07 21.71
N GLY A 157 -13.42 15.92 22.37
CA GLY A 157 -12.42 14.86 22.19
C GLY A 157 -12.43 14.31 20.76
N ASN A 158 -13.61 14.06 20.20
CA ASN A 158 -13.75 13.61 18.82
C ASN A 158 -13.27 14.65 17.80
N MET A 159 -13.58 15.94 18.01
CA MET A 159 -13.09 17.01 17.13
C MET A 159 -11.56 17.12 17.14
N LEU A 160 -10.94 17.02 18.32
CA LEU A 160 -9.48 17.01 18.45
C LEU A 160 -8.85 15.85 17.67
N ILE A 161 -9.40 14.64 17.80
CA ILE A 161 -8.94 13.44 17.07
C ILE A 161 -9.07 13.64 15.56
N ILE A 162 -10.21 14.18 15.08
CA ILE A 162 -10.44 14.43 13.65
C ILE A 162 -9.43 15.44 13.10
N THR A 163 -9.20 16.55 13.81
CA THR A 163 -8.22 17.56 13.40
C THR A 163 -6.80 16.99 13.41
N GLN A 164 -6.44 16.19 14.42
CA GLN A 164 -5.13 15.55 14.53
C GLN A 164 -4.87 14.58 13.37
N LEU A 165 -5.83 13.72 13.04
CA LEU A 165 -5.72 12.76 11.92
C LEU A 165 -5.71 13.46 10.55
N GLY A 166 -6.50 14.52 10.39
CA GLY A 166 -6.50 15.34 9.19
C GLY A 166 -5.14 16.00 8.96
N MET A 167 -4.55 16.59 10.01
CA MET A 167 -3.24 17.24 9.94
C MET A 167 -2.10 16.23 9.72
N ALA A 168 -2.14 15.09 10.40
CA ALA A 168 -1.17 14.02 10.18
C ALA A 168 -1.19 13.53 8.72
N THR A 169 -2.39 13.35 8.15
CA THR A 169 -2.52 12.94 6.75
C THR A 169 -2.05 14.04 5.79
N ALA A 170 -2.29 15.32 6.11
CA ALA A 170 -1.76 16.43 5.32
C ALA A 170 -0.21 16.41 5.28
N ILE A 171 0.44 16.15 6.42
CA ILE A 171 1.91 16.00 6.48
C ILE A 171 2.36 14.80 5.63
N VAL A 172 1.68 13.66 5.73
CA VAL A 172 2.00 12.48 4.89
C VAL A 172 1.82 12.78 3.41
N THR A 173 0.78 13.52 2.99
CA THR A 173 0.61 13.92 1.59
C THR A 173 1.76 14.80 1.09
N LEU A 174 2.27 15.72 1.92
CA LEU A 174 3.43 16.54 1.59
C LEU A 174 4.71 15.70 1.48
N LEU A 175 4.91 14.74 2.38
CA LEU A 175 6.06 13.83 2.32
C LEU A 175 6.05 12.97 1.05
N VAL A 176 4.87 12.49 0.62
CA VAL A 176 4.74 11.76 -0.66
C VAL A 176 5.07 12.69 -1.83
N GLU A 177 4.53 13.91 -1.83
CA GLU A 177 4.78 14.91 -2.88
C GLU A 177 6.26 15.31 -2.96
N LEU A 178 6.95 15.41 -1.82
CA LEU A 178 8.39 15.70 -1.76
C LEU A 178 9.18 14.69 -2.59
N LEU A 179 8.91 13.39 -2.39
CA LEU A 179 9.58 12.33 -3.13
C LEU A 179 9.18 12.33 -4.61
N GLU A 180 7.89 12.52 -4.92
CA GLU A 180 7.37 12.53 -6.29
C GLU A 180 7.84 13.73 -7.14
N LYS A 181 8.16 14.88 -6.52
CA LYS A 181 8.67 16.07 -7.21
C LYS A 181 10.15 15.98 -7.59
N GLY A 182 10.82 14.87 -7.27
CA GLY A 182 12.19 14.58 -7.70
C GLY A 182 13.26 14.88 -6.65
N TYR A 183 12.88 15.25 -5.43
CA TYR A 183 13.81 15.26 -4.29
C TYR A 183 14.15 13.83 -3.82
N GLY A 184 13.31 12.85 -4.11
CA GLY A 184 13.53 11.46 -3.74
C GLY A 184 13.66 10.52 -4.94
N PHE A 185 13.97 9.26 -4.64
CA PHE A 185 13.90 8.19 -5.63
C PHE A 185 12.48 7.66 -5.74
N GLY A 186 11.95 7.69 -6.96
CA GLY A 186 10.70 7.02 -7.28
C GLY A 186 9.45 7.62 -6.64
N PRO A 187 8.31 6.91 -6.75
CA PRO A 187 7.07 7.32 -6.12
C PRO A 187 7.15 7.19 -4.59
N GLY A 188 6.85 8.27 -3.86
CA GLY A 188 6.95 8.28 -2.39
C GLY A 188 6.10 7.23 -1.69
N ILE A 189 4.95 6.88 -2.27
CA ILE A 189 4.06 5.82 -1.78
C ILE A 189 4.81 4.48 -1.66
N MET A 190 5.64 4.12 -2.67
CA MET A 190 6.36 2.85 -2.68
C MET A 190 7.43 2.80 -1.59
N ALA A 191 8.08 3.94 -1.30
CA ALA A 191 9.14 4.01 -0.29
C ALA A 191 8.58 3.79 1.12
N PHE A 192 7.47 4.45 1.46
CA PHE A 192 6.86 4.30 2.77
C PHE A 192 6.26 2.90 2.99
N VAL A 193 5.65 2.29 1.96
CA VAL A 193 5.16 0.92 2.04
C VAL A 193 6.31 -0.08 2.20
N ALA A 194 7.40 0.07 1.45
CA ALA A 194 8.58 -0.79 1.57
C ALA A 194 9.21 -0.73 2.98
N VAL A 195 9.33 0.47 3.55
CA VAL A 195 9.93 0.65 4.88
C VAL A 195 9.03 0.09 5.97
N ASN A 196 7.74 0.38 5.95
CA ASN A 196 6.82 -0.13 6.97
C ASN A 196 6.74 -1.66 6.93
N SER A 197 6.66 -2.23 5.72
CA SER A 197 6.66 -3.68 5.52
C SER A 197 7.95 -4.32 6.06
N SER A 198 9.11 -3.71 5.80
CA SER A 198 10.40 -4.15 6.34
C SER A 198 10.48 -4.03 7.86
N ALA A 199 9.96 -2.92 8.43
CA ALA A 199 9.92 -2.70 9.87
C ALA A 199 9.01 -3.72 10.57
N LYS A 200 7.86 -4.07 9.99
CA LYS A 200 6.94 -5.07 10.53
C LYS A 200 7.48 -6.49 10.38
N LEU A 201 8.19 -6.79 9.30
CA LEU A 201 8.91 -8.06 9.14
C LEU A 201 10.04 -8.19 10.16
N SER A 202 10.86 -7.15 10.33
CA SER A 202 11.93 -7.16 11.34
C SER A 202 11.36 -7.24 12.77
N GLY A 203 10.30 -6.49 13.05
CA GLY A 203 9.61 -6.50 14.34
C GLY A 203 8.98 -7.84 14.68
N SER A 204 8.40 -8.54 13.71
CA SER A 204 7.85 -9.88 13.91
C SER A 204 8.94 -10.93 14.13
N LEU A 205 10.13 -10.75 13.56
CA LEU A 205 11.27 -11.65 13.78
C LEU A 205 11.97 -11.41 15.13
N PHE A 206 12.39 -10.17 15.37
CA PHE A 206 13.32 -9.79 16.44
C PHE A 206 12.71 -8.89 17.52
N GLY A 207 11.39 -8.64 17.49
CA GLY A 207 10.74 -7.77 18.46
C GLY A 207 10.99 -8.17 19.92
N PHE A 208 11.72 -7.30 20.64
CA PHE A 208 12.07 -7.49 22.04
C PHE A 208 10.97 -7.05 23.02
N LEU A 209 9.96 -6.32 22.55
CA LEU A 209 8.89 -5.85 23.41
C LEU A 209 8.02 -7.03 23.87
N SER A 210 7.91 -7.17 25.20
CA SER A 210 7.04 -8.14 25.86
C SER A 210 5.70 -7.50 26.20
N ASN A 211 4.60 -8.11 25.75
CA ASN A 211 3.27 -7.77 26.22
C ASN A 211 3.16 -8.13 27.71
N HIS A 212 2.91 -7.13 28.56
CA HIS A 212 2.85 -7.30 30.01
C HIS A 212 1.65 -8.17 30.46
N ALA A 213 0.58 -8.20 29.67
CA ALA A 213 -0.62 -8.97 29.99
C ALA A 213 -0.47 -10.48 29.81
N ILE A 214 0.42 -10.94 28.92
CA ILE A 214 0.54 -12.37 28.55
C ILE A 214 2.00 -12.86 28.69
N ALA A 215 2.91 -11.99 29.16
CA ALA A 215 4.36 -12.27 29.27
C ALA A 215 4.97 -12.85 27.98
N GLN A 216 4.47 -12.39 26.84
CA GLN A 216 4.76 -12.91 25.51
C GLN A 216 5.49 -11.84 24.69
N SER A 217 6.59 -12.23 24.05
CA SER A 217 7.39 -11.35 23.18
C SER A 217 6.78 -11.29 21.79
N HIS A 218 6.72 -10.08 21.25
CA HIS A 218 6.23 -9.80 19.89
C HIS A 218 7.06 -10.50 18.81
N GLY A 219 8.38 -10.60 19.03
CA GLY A 219 9.32 -11.30 18.15
C GLY A 219 9.29 -12.81 18.33
N VAL A 220 9.12 -13.54 17.22
CA VAL A 220 9.04 -15.00 17.26
C VAL A 220 10.36 -15.64 17.69
N PHE A 221 11.51 -15.13 17.23
CA PHE A 221 12.80 -15.66 17.65
C PHE A 221 13.10 -15.38 19.12
N VAL A 222 12.81 -14.15 19.58
CA VAL A 222 13.01 -13.77 20.99
C VAL A 222 12.16 -14.63 21.90
N GLN A 223 10.89 -14.89 21.53
CA GLN A 223 10.04 -15.79 22.30
C GLN A 223 10.54 -17.23 22.28
N LEU A 224 11.04 -17.71 21.14
CA LEU A 224 11.61 -19.05 21.04
C LEU A 224 12.81 -19.22 21.99
N PHE A 225 13.73 -18.25 22.01
CA PHE A 225 14.84 -18.26 22.96
C PHE A 225 14.36 -18.23 24.42
N ARG A 226 13.40 -17.35 24.75
CA ARG A 226 12.85 -17.24 26.11
C ARG A 226 12.14 -18.52 26.57
N ASN A 227 11.36 -19.15 25.68
CA ASN A 227 10.68 -20.40 25.98
C ASN A 227 11.70 -21.55 26.11
N LEU A 228 12.73 -21.60 25.28
CA LEU A 228 13.78 -22.63 25.36
C LEU A 228 14.54 -22.57 26.69
N THR A 229 14.75 -21.37 27.25
CA THR A 229 15.40 -21.21 28.56
C THR A 229 14.49 -21.57 29.74
N SER A 230 13.17 -21.46 29.59
CA SER A 230 12.21 -21.58 30.71
C SER A 230 11.35 -22.85 30.72
N LYS A 231 11.19 -23.52 29.58
CA LYS A 231 10.28 -24.66 29.40
C LYS A 231 10.98 -25.82 28.69
N SER A 232 10.41 -27.02 28.82
CA SER A 232 10.85 -28.19 28.04
C SER A 232 10.72 -27.94 26.52
N ILE A 233 11.59 -28.57 25.74
CA ILE A 233 11.71 -28.39 24.28
C ILE A 233 10.41 -28.72 23.54
N ALA A 234 9.72 -29.81 23.88
CA ALA A 234 8.52 -30.26 23.16
C ALA A 234 7.33 -29.29 23.33
N ILE A 235 7.13 -28.80 24.56
CA ILE A 235 6.04 -27.84 24.87
C ILE A 235 6.36 -26.47 24.27
N THR A 236 7.64 -26.08 24.30
CA THR A 236 8.13 -24.83 23.68
C THR A 236 7.83 -24.79 22.18
N ILE A 237 8.10 -25.87 21.47
CA ILE A 237 7.84 -25.96 20.03
C ILE A 237 6.34 -25.78 19.78
N ASN A 238 5.48 -26.57 20.45
CA ASN A 238 4.04 -26.48 20.26
C ASN A 238 3.46 -25.09 20.61
N ASP A 239 3.92 -24.50 21.73
CA ASP A 239 3.51 -23.17 22.17
C ASP A 239 3.93 -22.07 21.17
N VAL A 240 5.06 -22.21 20.48
CA VAL A 240 5.53 -21.21 19.49
C VAL A 240 4.79 -21.33 18.16
N PHE A 241 4.34 -22.53 17.79
CA PHE A 241 3.60 -22.77 16.55
C PHE A 241 2.09 -22.45 16.64
N THR A 242 1.48 -22.56 17.82
CA THR A 242 0.00 -22.50 18.00
C THR A 242 -0.53 -21.22 18.64
N ARG A 243 0.24 -20.12 18.68
CA ARG A 243 -0.21 -18.86 19.34
C ARG A 243 -1.40 -18.24 18.59
N SER A 244 -2.41 -17.78 19.32
CA SER A 244 -3.59 -17.14 18.72
C SER A 244 -3.46 -15.63 18.60
N GLU A 245 -2.78 -14.99 19.57
CA GLU A 245 -2.81 -13.54 19.78
C GLU A 245 -1.69 -12.78 19.07
N GLU A 246 -0.52 -13.40 18.91
CA GLU A 246 0.67 -12.78 18.33
C GLU A 246 1.17 -13.56 17.10
N VAL A 247 2.17 -13.02 16.40
CA VAL A 247 2.68 -13.61 15.17
C VAL A 247 3.23 -15.01 15.44
N ASN A 248 2.80 -15.98 14.64
CA ASN A 248 3.25 -17.37 14.74
C ASN A 248 4.51 -17.62 13.90
N PHE A 249 5.29 -18.63 14.28
CA PHE A 249 6.40 -19.10 13.46
C PHE A 249 5.93 -19.54 12.06
N ILE A 250 4.73 -20.12 11.95
CA ILE A 250 4.13 -20.48 10.65
C ILE A 250 3.86 -19.25 9.78
N GLN A 251 3.47 -18.12 10.36
CA GLN A 251 3.21 -16.87 9.62
C GLN A 251 4.50 -16.26 9.09
N VAL A 252 5.55 -16.25 9.92
CA VAL A 252 6.88 -15.80 9.52
C VAL A 252 7.45 -16.67 8.41
N TYR A 253 7.38 -18.00 8.57
CA TYR A 253 7.86 -18.95 7.57
C TYR A 253 7.14 -18.77 6.22
N LEU A 254 5.80 -18.66 6.25
CA LEU A 254 5.01 -18.39 5.05
C LEU A 254 5.38 -17.04 4.42
N GLY A 255 5.60 -16.00 5.23
CA GLY A 255 6.05 -14.69 4.74
C GLY A 255 7.38 -14.78 3.99
N ILE A 256 8.39 -15.42 4.58
CA ILE A 256 9.71 -15.59 3.96
C ILE A 256 9.62 -16.44 2.69
N ALA A 257 8.89 -17.55 2.71
CA ALA A 257 8.70 -18.40 1.54
C ALA A 257 8.06 -17.65 0.37
N VAL A 258 7.07 -16.80 0.66
CA VAL A 258 6.40 -15.97 -0.34
C VAL A 258 7.33 -14.86 -0.87
N VAL A 259 8.16 -14.24 -0.03
CA VAL A 259 9.18 -13.27 -0.45
C VAL A 259 10.12 -13.88 -1.48
N PHE A 260 10.67 -15.07 -1.20
CA PHE A 260 11.54 -15.77 -2.13
C PHE A 260 10.84 -16.12 -3.45
N LEU A 261 9.61 -16.62 -3.37
CA LEU A 261 8.82 -16.97 -4.55
C LEU A 261 8.56 -15.74 -5.44
N ILE A 262 8.22 -14.60 -4.84
CA ILE A 262 7.94 -13.36 -5.59
C ILE A 262 9.21 -12.76 -6.16
N SER A 263 10.31 -12.77 -5.39
CA SER A 263 11.61 -12.32 -5.89
C SER A 263 12.05 -13.15 -7.10
N TYR A 264 11.85 -14.48 -7.05
CA TYR A 264 12.07 -15.35 -8.19
C TYR A 264 11.16 -15.00 -9.39
N LEU A 265 9.86 -14.78 -9.14
CA LEU A 265 8.91 -14.43 -10.21
C LEU A 265 9.15 -13.04 -10.83
N GLN A 266 9.63 -12.06 -10.04
CA GLN A 266 9.98 -10.72 -10.52
C GLN A 266 11.13 -10.74 -11.52
N ASN A 267 12.06 -11.71 -11.39
CA ASN A 267 13.21 -11.84 -12.29
C ASN A 267 12.84 -12.34 -13.70
N PHE A 268 11.64 -12.88 -13.91
CA PHE A 268 11.20 -13.27 -15.25
C PHE A 268 11.02 -12.02 -16.13
N ARG A 269 11.88 -11.91 -17.13
CA ARG A 269 11.87 -10.84 -18.12
C ARG A 269 11.98 -11.41 -19.52
N MET A 270 11.28 -10.76 -20.43
CA MET A 270 11.35 -11.05 -21.85
C MET A 270 12.11 -9.93 -22.54
N GLU A 271 13.21 -10.26 -23.18
CA GLU A 271 14.12 -9.29 -23.78
C GLU A 271 13.78 -9.10 -25.26
N ILE A 272 13.44 -7.86 -25.64
CA ILE A 272 13.25 -7.48 -27.04
C ILE A 272 14.52 -6.78 -27.51
N SER A 273 15.11 -7.25 -28.61
CA SER A 273 16.28 -6.61 -29.19
C SER A 273 15.90 -5.29 -29.86
N ILE A 274 16.52 -4.20 -29.42
CA ILE A 274 16.39 -2.85 -29.97
C ILE A 274 17.73 -2.37 -30.55
N LYS A 275 17.65 -1.60 -31.63
CA LYS A 275 18.79 -0.97 -32.29
C LYS A 275 18.57 0.53 -32.32
N SER A 276 19.63 1.31 -32.09
CA SER A 276 19.58 2.74 -32.38
C SER A 276 19.64 2.98 -33.88
N SER A 277 18.79 3.87 -34.40
CA SER A 277 18.89 4.37 -35.77
C SER A 277 20.05 5.37 -35.93
N LYS A 278 20.38 6.13 -34.87
CA LYS A 278 21.47 7.13 -34.86
C LYS A 278 22.85 6.50 -34.82
N VAL A 279 23.05 5.49 -33.98
CA VAL A 279 24.36 4.86 -33.77
C VAL A 279 24.32 3.44 -34.34
N ARG A 280 25.00 3.26 -35.48
CA ARG A 280 25.10 1.95 -36.15
C ARG A 280 25.84 0.97 -35.23
N SER A 281 25.33 -0.28 -35.14
CA SER A 281 25.92 -1.41 -34.40
C SER A 281 25.70 -1.48 -32.89
N MET A 282 25.02 -0.52 -32.25
CA MET A 282 24.61 -0.67 -30.85
C MET A 282 23.28 -1.43 -30.77
N VAL A 283 23.36 -2.71 -30.39
CA VAL A 283 22.20 -3.55 -30.06
C VAL A 283 22.08 -3.59 -28.55
N SER A 284 20.93 -3.17 -28.02
CA SER A 284 20.60 -3.32 -26.61
C SER A 284 19.33 -4.14 -26.47
N ALA A 285 19.19 -4.83 -25.35
CA ALA A 285 17.97 -5.57 -25.02
C ALA A 285 17.07 -4.68 -24.16
N TYR A 286 15.81 -4.53 -24.55
CA TYR A 286 14.78 -3.89 -23.74
C TYR A 286 14.00 -4.98 -22.97
N PRO A 287 14.14 -5.09 -21.64
CA PRO A 287 13.48 -6.12 -20.86
C PRO A 287 12.03 -5.73 -20.51
N ILE A 288 11.06 -6.55 -20.92
CA ILE A 288 9.68 -6.49 -20.45
C ILE A 288 9.51 -7.52 -19.35
N ARG A 289 9.32 -7.07 -18.10
CA ARG A 289 9.13 -7.97 -16.95
C ARG A 289 7.74 -8.59 -16.93
N LEU A 290 7.64 -9.77 -16.33
CA LEU A 290 6.35 -10.42 -16.05
C LEU A 290 5.44 -9.50 -15.22
N PHE A 291 5.98 -8.89 -14.16
CA PHE A 291 5.27 -7.91 -13.35
C PHE A 291 5.44 -6.49 -13.92
N TYR A 292 4.93 -6.27 -15.14
CA TYR A 292 5.02 -4.98 -15.83
C TYR A 292 4.42 -3.81 -15.03
N CYS A 293 3.28 -4.03 -14.37
CA CYS A 293 2.62 -3.03 -13.53
C CYS A 293 3.12 -3.03 -12.06
N GLY A 294 4.13 -3.83 -11.73
CA GLY A 294 4.66 -3.97 -10.37
C GLY A 294 3.59 -4.34 -9.33
N ALA A 295 3.66 -3.70 -8.16
CA ALA A 295 2.75 -3.90 -7.03
C ALA A 295 1.38 -3.22 -7.17
N LEU A 296 1.19 -2.35 -8.18
CA LEU A 296 0.01 -1.48 -8.26
C LEU A 296 -1.33 -2.22 -8.36
N PRO A 297 -1.50 -3.28 -9.18
CA PRO A 297 -2.80 -3.95 -9.31
C PRO A 297 -3.30 -4.59 -8.01
N ILE A 298 -2.38 -5.20 -7.25
CA ILE A 298 -2.72 -5.79 -5.95
C ILE A 298 -2.98 -4.69 -4.92
N PHE A 299 -2.19 -3.62 -4.94
CA PHE A 299 -2.37 -2.47 -4.07
C PHE A 299 -3.75 -1.82 -4.24
N PHE A 300 -4.24 -1.68 -5.48
CA PHE A 300 -5.60 -1.18 -5.75
C PHE A 300 -6.70 -2.16 -5.33
N ALA A 301 -6.49 -3.47 -5.48
CA ALA A 301 -7.44 -4.46 -4.99
C ALA A 301 -7.62 -4.36 -3.46
N TYR A 302 -6.51 -4.24 -2.72
CA TYR A 302 -6.53 -4.04 -1.27
C TYR A 302 -7.08 -2.68 -0.87
N THR A 303 -6.91 -1.66 -1.73
CA THR A 303 -7.49 -0.33 -1.49
C THR A 303 -9.01 -0.41 -1.46
N ILE A 304 -9.61 -1.12 -2.42
CA ILE A 304 -11.07 -1.33 -2.43
C ILE A 304 -11.52 -2.11 -1.21
N LEU A 305 -10.81 -3.19 -0.87
CA LEU A 305 -11.13 -3.98 0.33
C LEU A 305 -11.10 -3.10 1.58
N TYR A 306 -10.07 -2.28 1.76
CA TYR A 306 -9.96 -1.41 2.93
C TYR A 306 -11.12 -0.41 3.01
N ASN A 307 -11.39 0.32 1.93
CA ASN A 307 -12.49 1.29 1.90
C ASN A 307 -13.84 0.65 2.21
N LEU A 308 -14.10 -0.52 1.62
CA LEU A 308 -15.32 -1.26 1.83
C LEU A 308 -15.45 -1.67 3.31
N HIS A 309 -14.37 -2.12 3.94
CA HIS A 309 -14.36 -2.48 5.36
C HIS A 309 -14.58 -1.27 6.28
N ILE A 310 -13.95 -0.11 6.02
CA ILE A 310 -14.18 1.13 6.80
C ILE A 310 -15.65 1.53 6.73
N ILE A 311 -16.21 1.61 5.52
CA ILE A 311 -17.60 2.01 5.31
C ILE A 311 -18.56 1.00 5.95
N ALA A 312 -18.31 -0.30 5.78
CA ALA A 312 -19.14 -1.34 6.39
C ALA A 312 -19.08 -1.29 7.92
N PHE A 313 -17.91 -1.11 8.51
CA PHE A 313 -17.78 -0.97 9.96
C PHE A 313 -18.53 0.26 10.48
N ALA A 314 -18.38 1.41 9.82
CA ALA A 314 -19.08 2.63 10.20
C ALA A 314 -20.60 2.48 10.07
N LEU A 315 -21.09 1.98 8.94
CA LEU A 315 -22.53 1.78 8.72
C LEU A 315 -23.13 0.81 9.75
N THR A 316 -22.46 -0.29 10.04
CA THR A 316 -23.00 -1.31 10.95
C THR A 316 -23.06 -0.84 12.40
N LYS A 317 -22.07 -0.03 12.83
CA LYS A 317 -22.07 0.56 14.17
C LYS A 317 -23.03 1.74 14.30
N ILE A 318 -23.18 2.58 13.27
CA ILE A 318 -24.07 3.74 13.28
C ILE A 318 -25.55 3.31 13.15
N PHE A 319 -25.87 2.38 12.25
CA PHE A 319 -27.25 1.98 11.94
C PHE A 319 -27.74 0.75 12.72
N GLY A 320 -26.98 0.24 13.70
CA GLY A 320 -27.44 -0.84 14.57
C GLY A 320 -27.48 -2.23 13.93
N GLY A 321 -26.59 -2.51 12.97
CA GLY A 321 -26.41 -3.83 12.37
C GLY A 321 -27.36 -4.12 11.21
N SER A 322 -26.96 -3.76 9.99
CA SER A 322 -27.57 -4.34 8.78
C SER A 322 -26.99 -5.74 8.54
N PRO A 323 -27.77 -6.82 8.65
CA PRO A 323 -27.26 -8.20 8.53
C PRO A 323 -26.74 -8.53 7.11
N TYR A 324 -27.07 -7.71 6.11
CA TYR A 324 -26.66 -7.92 4.72
C TYR A 324 -25.20 -7.51 4.43
N LEU A 325 -24.68 -6.46 5.09
CA LEU A 325 -23.33 -5.96 4.83
C LEU A 325 -22.29 -6.71 5.67
N ALA A 326 -22.36 -6.58 6.99
CA ALA A 326 -21.48 -7.24 7.94
C ALA A 326 -22.06 -7.17 9.36
N VAL A 327 -21.86 -8.19 10.18
CA VAL A 327 -22.01 -8.07 11.65
C VAL A 327 -20.64 -8.20 12.27
N TYR A 328 -20.16 -7.12 12.87
CA TYR A 328 -18.92 -7.09 13.63
C TYR A 328 -19.23 -7.41 15.09
N GLN A 329 -18.85 -8.60 15.54
CA GLN A 329 -18.90 -8.98 16.94
C GLN A 329 -17.52 -8.78 17.56
N LEU A 330 -17.50 -8.17 18.74
CA LEU A 330 -16.29 -8.07 19.54
C LEU A 330 -15.95 -9.47 20.05
N ASP A 331 -14.69 -9.88 19.93
CA ASP A 331 -14.26 -11.18 20.46
C ASP A 331 -14.53 -11.25 21.98
N PRO A 332 -15.35 -12.21 22.45
CA PRO A 332 -15.85 -12.23 23.83
C PRO A 332 -14.77 -12.53 24.88
N PHE A 333 -13.61 -13.05 24.46
CA PHE A 333 -12.52 -13.43 25.35
C PHE A 333 -11.42 -12.37 25.47
N THR A 334 -11.19 -11.57 24.43
CA THR A 334 -10.03 -10.67 24.36
C THR A 334 -10.41 -9.20 24.25
N ASN A 335 -11.67 -8.86 23.90
CA ASN A 335 -12.17 -7.49 23.71
C ASN A 335 -11.26 -6.61 22.82
N ARG A 336 -10.38 -7.21 22.01
CA ARG A 336 -9.28 -6.55 21.28
C ARG A 336 -9.39 -6.65 19.77
N SER A 337 -10.17 -7.60 19.27
CA SER A 337 -10.45 -7.82 17.85
C SER A 337 -11.95 -7.81 17.60
N TYR A 338 -12.35 -7.21 16.48
CA TYR A 338 -13.68 -7.41 15.92
C TYR A 338 -13.59 -8.55 14.93
N ASP A 339 -14.33 -9.62 15.18
CA ASP A 339 -14.53 -10.69 14.25
C ASP A 339 -15.84 -10.48 13.47
N ILE A 340 -15.77 -10.72 12.16
CA ILE A 340 -16.92 -10.66 11.27
C ILE A 340 -17.62 -12.01 11.33
N THR A 341 -18.89 -12.05 11.76
CA THR A 341 -19.64 -13.30 11.97
C THR A 341 -20.66 -13.59 10.87
N SER A 342 -21.17 -12.56 10.17
CA SER A 342 -22.08 -12.72 9.02
C SER A 342 -22.02 -11.51 8.07
N GLY A 343 -22.50 -11.68 6.82
CA GLY A 343 -22.62 -10.61 5.80
C GLY A 343 -21.81 -10.86 4.52
N LEU A 344 -21.97 -10.02 3.48
CA LEU A 344 -21.19 -10.13 2.25
C LEU A 344 -19.67 -9.99 2.51
N LEU A 345 -19.29 -9.12 3.46
CA LEU A 345 -17.89 -8.95 3.87
C LEU A 345 -17.31 -10.18 4.60
N TYR A 346 -18.16 -11.07 5.11
CA TYR A 346 -17.70 -12.33 5.69
C TYR A 346 -16.96 -13.17 4.65
N PHE A 347 -17.41 -13.15 3.38
CA PHE A 347 -16.76 -13.86 2.29
C PHE A 347 -15.54 -13.13 1.72
N LEU A 348 -15.44 -11.81 1.93
CA LEU A 348 -14.35 -10.97 1.46
C LEU A 348 -13.25 -10.70 2.52
N SER A 349 -13.34 -11.32 3.70
CA SER A 349 -12.39 -11.14 4.79
C SER A 349 -11.63 -12.42 5.14
N THR A 350 -10.49 -12.28 5.80
CA THR A 350 -9.57 -13.35 6.19
C THR A 350 -9.70 -13.71 7.69
N SER A 351 -10.90 -14.13 8.14
CA SER A 351 -11.12 -14.63 9.51
C SER A 351 -11.32 -16.15 9.53
N THR A 352 -10.71 -16.80 10.52
CA THR A 352 -10.55 -18.27 10.61
C THR A 352 -11.63 -18.96 11.47
N LYS A 353 -12.44 -18.19 12.21
CA LYS A 353 -13.46 -18.74 13.11
C LYS A 353 -14.75 -19.02 12.34
N GLY A 354 -14.91 -20.25 11.90
CA GLY A 354 -16.15 -20.77 11.29
C GLY A 354 -16.45 -22.17 11.82
N CYS A 355 -17.73 -22.43 12.10
CA CYS A 355 -18.20 -23.68 12.74
C CYS A 355 -18.22 -24.88 11.76
N CYS A 356 -18.27 -24.65 10.44
CA CYS A 356 -18.39 -25.72 9.43
C CYS A 356 -17.25 -25.70 8.39
N LEU A 357 -16.68 -26.87 8.08
CA LEU A 357 -15.60 -27.04 7.10
C LEU A 357 -16.00 -26.60 5.69
N VAL A 358 -17.26 -26.83 5.29
CA VAL A 358 -17.78 -26.43 3.98
C VAL A 358 -17.80 -24.90 3.84
N LEU A 359 -18.23 -24.18 4.88
CA LEU A 359 -18.26 -22.72 4.88
C LEU A 359 -16.84 -22.13 4.76
N LYS A 360 -15.85 -22.78 5.40
CA LYS A 360 -14.44 -22.39 5.28
C LYS A 360 -13.93 -22.56 3.85
N LEU A 361 -14.28 -23.66 3.17
CA LEU A 361 -13.88 -23.91 1.79
C LEU A 361 -14.52 -22.92 0.81
N VAL A 362 -15.82 -22.65 0.97
CA VAL A 362 -16.53 -21.66 0.14
C VAL A 362 -15.90 -20.27 0.31
N ARG A 363 -15.60 -19.87 1.54
CA ARG A 363 -14.91 -18.60 1.84
C ARG A 363 -13.51 -18.55 1.22
N PHE A 364 -12.74 -19.63 1.32
CA PHE A 364 -11.41 -19.72 0.74
C PHE A 364 -11.43 -19.45 -0.77
N ILE A 365 -12.37 -20.10 -1.48
CA ILE A 365 -12.55 -19.95 -2.93
C ILE A 365 -13.08 -18.56 -3.27
N ALA A 366 -14.06 -18.05 -2.51
CA ALA A 366 -14.65 -16.73 -2.74
C ALA A 366 -13.62 -15.61 -2.57
N PHE A 367 -12.82 -15.63 -1.50
CA PHE A 367 -11.79 -14.64 -1.25
C PHE A 367 -10.68 -14.70 -2.32
N THR A 368 -10.15 -15.89 -2.62
CA THR A 368 -9.09 -16.06 -3.62
C THR A 368 -9.56 -15.62 -5.00
N SER A 369 -10.77 -16.00 -5.41
CA SER A 369 -11.34 -15.58 -6.69
C SER A 369 -11.59 -14.08 -6.71
N PHE A 370 -12.10 -13.48 -5.63
CA PHE A 370 -12.30 -12.03 -5.56
C PHE A 370 -10.99 -11.25 -5.73
N VAL A 371 -9.94 -11.60 -4.99
CA VAL A 371 -8.63 -10.92 -5.07
C VAL A 371 -8.00 -11.11 -6.45
N THR A 372 -8.06 -12.33 -7.01
CA THR A 372 -7.49 -12.64 -8.33
C THR A 372 -8.26 -11.93 -9.46
N LEU A 373 -9.59 -11.92 -9.42
CA LEU A 373 -10.41 -11.25 -10.43
C LEU A 373 -10.21 -9.74 -10.37
N THR A 374 -10.27 -9.17 -9.17
CA THR A 374 -10.10 -7.73 -8.96
C THR A 374 -8.72 -7.26 -9.43
N SER A 375 -7.66 -7.96 -9.05
CA SER A 375 -6.29 -7.65 -9.49
C SER A 375 -6.11 -7.80 -11.01
N THR A 376 -6.70 -8.81 -11.64
CA THR A 376 -6.63 -9.00 -13.10
C THR A 376 -7.38 -7.88 -13.85
N ILE A 377 -8.55 -7.49 -13.36
CA ILE A 377 -9.31 -6.36 -13.92
C ILE A 377 -8.48 -5.07 -13.80
N PHE A 378 -7.83 -4.85 -12.66
CA PHE A 378 -6.96 -3.69 -12.48
C PHE A 378 -5.71 -3.75 -13.35
N GLY A 379 -5.06 -4.89 -13.52
CA GLY A 379 -3.93 -5.03 -14.44
C GLY A 379 -4.31 -4.64 -15.88
N LYS A 380 -5.51 -5.04 -16.33
CA LYS A 380 -6.04 -4.66 -17.64
C LYS A 380 -6.36 -3.18 -17.75
N LYS A 381 -7.01 -2.60 -16.74
CA LYS A 381 -7.42 -1.19 -16.74
C LYS A 381 -6.21 -0.27 -16.59
N TRP A 382 -5.28 -0.61 -15.71
CA TRP A 382 -4.05 0.16 -15.48
C TRP A 382 -3.20 0.26 -16.73
N PHE A 383 -3.07 -0.83 -17.50
CA PHE A 383 -2.41 -0.81 -18.80
C PHE A 383 -2.94 0.27 -19.75
N ALA A 384 -4.26 0.50 -19.77
CA ALA A 384 -4.87 1.53 -20.61
C ALA A 384 -4.72 2.94 -20.04
N MET A 385 -4.45 3.09 -18.74
CA MET A 385 -4.42 4.36 -18.02
C MET A 385 -3.00 4.89 -17.77
N SER A 386 -2.02 4.00 -17.65
CA SER A 386 -0.64 4.33 -17.23
C SER A 386 0.17 5.12 -18.26
N GLY A 387 -0.35 5.36 -19.48
CA GLY A 387 0.38 6.03 -20.55
C GLY A 387 1.66 5.31 -21.01
N SER A 388 1.85 4.07 -20.54
CA SER A 388 2.94 3.15 -20.88
C SER A 388 2.40 1.97 -21.69
N GLY A 389 1.26 2.15 -22.35
CA GLY A 389 0.70 1.16 -23.26
C GLY A 389 1.66 0.93 -24.43
N GLY A 390 1.55 -0.21 -25.12
CA GLY A 390 2.48 -0.53 -26.21
C GLY A 390 2.48 0.49 -27.36
N LYS A 391 1.38 1.24 -27.53
CA LYS A 391 1.31 2.36 -28.48
C LYS A 391 2.13 3.57 -28.04
N ASP A 392 2.05 3.93 -26.76
CA ASP A 392 2.77 5.06 -26.19
C ASP A 392 4.27 4.74 -26.11
N LEU A 393 4.62 3.50 -25.74
CA LEU A 393 5.99 3.00 -25.74
C LEU A 393 6.61 2.98 -27.14
N ALA A 394 5.84 2.54 -28.16
CA ALA A 394 6.29 2.60 -29.55
C ALA A 394 6.49 4.04 -30.03
N LYS A 395 5.64 4.98 -29.56
CA LYS A 395 5.81 6.41 -29.83
C LYS A 395 7.09 6.94 -29.18
N GLN A 396 7.36 6.57 -27.92
CA GLN A 396 8.60 6.93 -27.23
C GLN A 396 9.84 6.37 -27.94
N PHE A 397 9.80 5.11 -28.40
CA PHE A 397 10.88 4.52 -29.19
C PHE A 397 11.12 5.29 -30.49
N LYS A 398 10.04 5.71 -31.17
CA LYS A 398 10.15 6.54 -32.36
C LYS A 398 10.74 7.92 -32.07
N GLU A 399 10.32 8.56 -30.98
CA GLU A 399 10.86 9.86 -30.53
C GLU A 399 12.34 9.77 -30.11
N GLN A 400 12.80 8.60 -29.66
CA GLN A 400 14.20 8.31 -29.30
C GLN A 400 15.02 7.72 -30.46
N ASP A 401 14.46 7.60 -31.67
CA ASP A 401 15.08 6.97 -32.84
C ASP A 401 15.55 5.53 -32.58
N ILE A 402 14.77 4.77 -31.81
CA ILE A 402 14.97 3.36 -31.48
C ILE A 402 14.09 2.50 -32.38
N VAL A 403 14.70 1.52 -33.05
CA VAL A 403 14.02 0.57 -33.93
C VAL A 403 14.10 -0.83 -33.35
N VAL A 404 12.98 -1.53 -33.28
CA VAL A 404 12.93 -2.94 -32.85
C VAL A 404 13.44 -3.83 -33.98
N VAL A 405 14.34 -4.76 -33.66
CA VAL A 405 14.90 -5.67 -34.67
C VAL A 405 13.82 -6.60 -35.22
N GLY A 406 13.76 -6.71 -36.55
CA GLY A 406 12.87 -7.66 -37.25
C GLY A 406 11.46 -7.14 -37.55
N HIS A 407 11.09 -5.95 -37.08
CA HIS A 407 9.74 -5.41 -37.24
C HIS A 407 9.76 -4.00 -37.83
N ARG A 408 8.73 -3.67 -38.63
CA ARG A 408 8.54 -2.32 -39.18
C ARG A 408 7.87 -1.43 -38.12
N ASP A 409 8.13 -0.12 -38.14
CA ASP A 409 7.59 0.84 -37.16
C ASP A 409 6.07 0.71 -36.93
N ALA A 410 5.30 0.42 -37.98
CA ALA A 410 3.85 0.24 -37.90
C ALA A 410 3.42 -1.06 -37.18
N THR A 411 4.22 -2.12 -37.26
CA THR A 411 3.93 -3.42 -36.62
C THR A 411 4.45 -3.47 -35.18
N VAL A 412 5.51 -2.72 -34.87
CA VAL A 412 6.10 -2.62 -33.52
C VAL A 412 5.07 -2.22 -32.47
N ALA A 413 4.23 -1.21 -32.75
CA ALA A 413 3.20 -0.77 -31.82
C ALA A 413 2.17 -1.86 -31.51
N LYS A 414 1.80 -2.68 -32.50
CA LYS A 414 0.82 -3.76 -32.33
C LYS A 414 1.40 -4.91 -31.50
N GLU A 415 2.64 -5.27 -31.76
CA GLU A 415 3.32 -6.36 -31.05
C GLU A 415 3.66 -5.98 -29.62
N LEU A 416 4.28 -4.81 -29.38
CA LEU A 416 4.54 -4.33 -28.02
C LEU A 416 3.24 -4.27 -27.21
N ASN A 417 2.14 -3.81 -27.82
CA ASN A 417 0.85 -3.76 -27.15
C ASN A 417 0.34 -5.16 -26.76
N LYS A 418 0.48 -6.16 -27.65
CA LYS A 418 0.12 -7.55 -27.35
C LYS A 418 0.97 -8.12 -26.21
N MET A 419 2.28 -7.92 -26.28
CA MET A 419 3.24 -8.47 -25.31
C MET A 419 3.06 -7.86 -23.93
N ILE A 420 2.99 -6.53 -23.84
CA ILE A 420 2.83 -5.80 -22.58
C ILE A 420 1.45 -6.09 -21.96
N GLN A 421 0.39 -6.12 -22.76
CA GLN A 421 -0.95 -6.43 -22.25
C GLN A 421 -1.00 -7.86 -21.68
N SER A 422 -0.41 -8.83 -22.38
CA SER A 422 -0.31 -10.21 -21.88
C SER A 422 0.54 -10.29 -20.60
N ALA A 423 1.68 -9.61 -20.54
CA ALA A 423 2.51 -9.55 -19.34
C ALA A 423 1.76 -8.94 -18.15
N SER A 424 1.08 -7.80 -18.35
CA SER A 424 0.27 -7.14 -17.30
C SER A 424 -0.85 -8.04 -16.77
N LEU A 425 -1.60 -8.69 -17.67
CA LEU A 425 -2.71 -9.58 -17.29
C LEU A 425 -2.22 -10.82 -16.54
N ILE A 426 -1.21 -11.51 -17.06
CA ILE A 426 -0.69 -12.74 -16.46
C ILE A 426 0.02 -12.42 -15.13
N GLY A 427 0.82 -11.35 -15.11
CA GLY A 427 1.52 -10.90 -13.91
C GLY A 427 0.56 -10.52 -12.78
N SER A 428 -0.48 -9.74 -13.08
CA SER A 428 -1.50 -9.39 -12.07
C SER A 428 -2.31 -10.59 -11.59
N ALA A 429 -2.68 -11.51 -12.48
CA ALA A 429 -3.38 -12.74 -12.11
C ALA A 429 -2.53 -13.65 -11.20
N ILE A 430 -1.25 -13.85 -11.52
CA ILE A 430 -0.33 -14.67 -10.71
C ILE A 430 -0.14 -14.04 -9.33
N LEU A 431 0.09 -12.72 -9.24
CA LEU A 431 0.21 -12.02 -7.96
C LEU A 431 -1.06 -12.14 -7.12
N GLY A 432 -2.23 -11.91 -7.74
CA GLY A 432 -3.52 -12.03 -7.07
C GLY A 432 -3.80 -13.44 -6.57
N LEU A 433 -3.39 -14.46 -7.33
CA LEU A 433 -3.56 -15.86 -6.96
C LEU A 433 -2.65 -16.24 -5.79
N ILE A 434 -1.37 -15.87 -5.82
CA ILE A 434 -0.42 -16.15 -4.73
C ILE A 434 -0.89 -15.51 -3.42
N VAL A 435 -1.20 -14.22 -3.47
CA VAL A 435 -1.67 -13.48 -2.29
C VAL A 435 -3.01 -14.04 -1.81
N GLY A 436 -3.95 -14.25 -2.72
CA GLY A 436 -5.27 -14.81 -2.42
C GLY A 436 -5.19 -16.18 -1.75
N LEU A 437 -4.39 -17.12 -2.27
CA LEU A 437 -4.24 -18.45 -1.69
C LEU A 437 -3.65 -18.40 -0.28
N VAL A 438 -2.57 -17.64 -0.09
CA VAL A 438 -1.88 -17.60 1.20
C VAL A 438 -2.75 -16.92 2.26
N GLU A 439 -3.44 -15.84 1.91
CA GLU A 439 -4.34 -15.15 2.84
C GLU A 439 -5.64 -15.89 3.10
N ALA A 440 -6.16 -16.63 2.13
CA ALA A 440 -7.35 -17.45 2.32
C ALA A 440 -7.13 -18.58 3.32
N THR A 441 -5.88 -19.04 3.56
CA THR A 441 -5.59 -19.97 4.66
C THR A 441 -5.92 -19.38 6.03
N GLY A 442 -6.03 -18.05 6.14
CA GLY A 442 -6.36 -17.33 7.36
C GLY A 442 -5.27 -17.38 8.44
N LEU A 443 -4.19 -18.14 8.21
CA LEU A 443 -3.04 -18.19 9.10
C LEU A 443 -2.31 -16.85 9.10
N SER A 444 -2.21 -16.17 7.96
CA SER A 444 -1.36 -14.99 7.77
C SER A 444 -1.97 -13.67 8.26
N LYS A 445 -3.28 -13.59 8.58
CA LYS A 445 -3.96 -12.37 9.06
C LYS A 445 -3.50 -11.07 8.34
N GLY A 446 -3.34 -11.10 7.00
CA GLY A 446 -2.93 -9.93 6.21
C GLY A 446 -1.43 -9.57 6.20
N TYR A 447 -0.62 -10.32 6.96
CA TYR A 447 0.84 -10.15 6.98
C TYR A 447 1.46 -10.36 5.60
N VAL A 448 0.94 -11.34 4.84
CA VAL A 448 1.55 -11.73 3.57
C VAL A 448 1.30 -10.68 2.48
N ALA A 449 0.08 -10.15 2.28
CA ALA A 449 -0.14 -9.12 1.26
C ALA A 449 0.73 -7.89 1.47
N GLY A 450 0.87 -7.43 2.71
CA GLY A 450 1.71 -6.26 3.00
C GLY A 450 3.19 -6.52 2.77
N VAL A 451 3.68 -7.74 3.06
CA VAL A 451 5.05 -8.16 2.71
C VAL A 451 5.24 -8.23 1.20
N VAL A 452 4.29 -8.82 0.47
CA VAL A 452 4.34 -8.89 -1.01
C VAL A 452 4.43 -7.50 -1.64
N VAL A 453 3.53 -6.60 -1.24
CA VAL A 453 3.51 -5.23 -1.77
C VAL A 453 4.82 -4.52 -1.41
N GLY A 454 5.28 -4.61 -0.14
CA GLY A 454 6.51 -3.99 0.31
C GLY A 454 7.76 -4.47 -0.45
N VAL A 455 7.89 -5.76 -0.73
CA VAL A 455 9.02 -6.33 -1.49
C VAL A 455 8.98 -5.86 -2.94
N LEU A 456 7.82 -5.89 -3.59
CA LEU A 456 7.69 -5.41 -4.97
C LEU A 456 7.98 -3.90 -5.07
N SER A 457 7.52 -3.12 -4.09
CA SER A 457 7.84 -1.70 -3.97
C SER A 457 9.34 -1.48 -3.79
N ALA A 458 10.00 -2.24 -2.91
CA ALA A 458 11.44 -2.15 -2.67
C ALA A 458 12.25 -2.51 -3.93
N LEU A 459 11.89 -3.57 -4.64
CA LEU A 459 12.55 -3.96 -5.89
C LEU A 459 12.36 -2.90 -6.98
N SER A 460 11.16 -2.31 -7.08
CA SER A 460 10.91 -1.24 -8.04
C SER A 460 11.74 0.03 -7.75
N LEU A 461 11.91 0.38 -6.47
CA LEU A 461 12.77 1.49 -6.06
C LEU A 461 14.23 1.21 -6.32
N LEU A 462 14.70 -0.01 -6.03
CA LEU A 462 16.07 -0.43 -6.29
C LEU A 462 16.41 -0.33 -7.78
N GLU A 463 15.50 -0.74 -8.66
CA GLU A 463 15.69 -0.61 -10.10
C GLU A 463 15.74 0.86 -10.56
N GLN A 464 14.92 1.73 -9.98
CA GLN A 464 14.96 3.15 -10.26
C GLN A 464 16.29 3.77 -9.82
N ILE A 465 16.74 3.46 -8.61
CA ILE A 465 18.04 3.88 -8.07
C ILE A 465 19.17 3.40 -8.99
N MET A 466 19.17 2.13 -9.40
CA MET A 466 20.18 1.57 -10.31
C MET A 466 20.15 2.25 -11.69
N SER A 467 18.98 2.54 -12.23
CA SER A 467 18.84 3.22 -13.52
C SER A 467 19.34 4.66 -13.47
N GLU A 468 19.02 5.41 -12.41
CA GLU A 468 19.54 6.77 -12.22
C GLU A 468 21.05 6.75 -11.97
N TYR A 469 21.56 5.77 -11.23
CA TYR A 469 22.99 5.57 -11.01
C TYR A 469 23.74 5.34 -12.33
N GLN A 470 23.21 4.50 -13.22
CA GLN A 470 23.78 4.25 -14.55
C GLN A 470 23.74 5.49 -15.45
N GLN A 471 22.67 6.28 -15.39
CA GLN A 471 22.50 7.48 -16.23
C GLN A 471 23.34 8.67 -15.75
N THR A 472 23.51 8.82 -14.44
CA THR A 472 24.26 9.95 -13.83
C THR A 472 25.77 9.69 -13.85
N GLY A 473 26.19 8.44 -14.09
CA GLY A 473 27.57 8.02 -14.10
C GLY A 473 28.13 7.85 -12.70
N ALA A 474 28.79 6.71 -12.45
CA ALA A 474 29.49 6.36 -11.21
C ALA A 474 30.65 7.32 -10.82
N ALA A 475 30.84 8.43 -11.54
CA ALA A 475 31.98 9.31 -11.44
C ALA A 475 31.89 10.34 -10.29
N ASN A 476 30.69 10.63 -9.77
CA ASN A 476 30.51 11.68 -8.75
C ASN A 476 29.87 11.23 -7.42
N SER A 477 29.44 9.97 -7.27
CA SER A 477 28.89 9.49 -5.99
C SER A 477 30.00 8.91 -5.12
N GLN A 478 30.14 9.41 -3.88
CA GLN A 478 31.10 8.84 -2.92
C GLN A 478 30.80 7.37 -2.56
N PHE A 479 29.62 6.86 -2.92
CA PHE A 479 29.19 5.46 -2.74
C PHE A 479 29.54 4.50 -3.89
N SER A 480 30.31 4.96 -4.89
CA SER A 480 30.82 4.11 -5.97
C SER A 480 31.58 2.86 -5.46
N GLN A 481 32.21 2.98 -4.29
CA GLN A 481 32.92 1.87 -3.62
C GLN A 481 32.00 0.79 -3.03
N VAL A 482 30.73 1.11 -2.73
CA VAL A 482 29.78 0.17 -2.09
C VAL A 482 29.00 -0.65 -3.12
N PHE A 483 28.72 -0.06 -4.29
CA PHE A 483 27.93 -0.71 -5.34
C PHE A 483 28.75 -1.43 -6.41
N GLY A 484 30.08 -1.45 -6.28
CA GLY A 484 30.99 -2.32 -7.04
C GLY A 484 30.75 -2.32 -8.54
N THR A 485 31.52 -1.53 -9.28
CA THR A 485 31.62 -1.68 -10.73
C THR A 485 32.24 -3.03 -11.07
N ASN A 486 31.41 -4.02 -11.41
CA ASN A 486 31.79 -5.16 -12.24
C ASN A 486 30.65 -5.48 -13.21
#